data_AF-A0A117KGM2-F1
#
_entry.id   AF-A0A117KGM2-F1
#
_cell.length_a   1.000
_cell.length_b   1.000
_cell.length_c   1.000
_cell.angle_alpha   90.00
_cell.angle_beta   90.00
_cell.angle_gamma   90.00
#
_symmetry.space_group_name_H-M   'P 1'
#
loop_
_entity.id
_entity.type
_entity.pdbx_description
1 polymer ?
#
loop_
_entity_poly.entity_id
_entity_poly.type
_entity_poly.pdbx_seq_one_letter_code
_entity_poly.pdbx_strand_id
1 'polypeptide(L)'
;MITDKERVLLIETLGKQYSAKVSQHLQKLKIKNAIGKDYTTHSIRIFVNGMRENEKVEIAIMQLVNKTIKAKKIMQKKRKKLSKV
;
A
#
# COMPACT_ATOMS: atom_id res chain seq x y z
N MET A 1 -12.87 -5.77 -3.48
CA MET A 1 -11.79 -6.78 -3.44
C MET A 1 -10.61 -6.32 -4.28
N ILE A 2 -9.36 -6.52 -3.82
CA ILE A 2 -8.16 -6.21 -4.64
C ILE A 2 -8.04 -7.23 -5.78
N THR A 3 -7.94 -6.73 -7.00
CA THR A 3 -7.74 -7.52 -8.22
C THR A 3 -6.28 -7.94 -8.41
N ASP A 4 -6.02 -8.94 -9.27
CA ASP A 4 -4.66 -9.37 -9.57
C ASP A 4 -3.79 -8.25 -10.17
N LYS A 5 -4.37 -7.41 -11.03
CA LYS A 5 -3.67 -6.25 -11.62
C LYS A 5 -3.25 -5.26 -10.53
N GLU A 6 -4.15 -4.97 -9.61
CA GLU A 6 -3.91 -4.10 -8.47
C GLU A 6 -2.89 -4.68 -7.50
N ARG A 7 -2.92 -5.99 -7.26
CA ARG A 7 -1.93 -6.71 -6.46
C ARG A 7 -0.53 -6.61 -7.07
N VAL A 8 -0.39 -6.83 -8.37
CA VAL A 8 0.90 -6.67 -9.08
C VAL A 8 1.42 -5.25 -8.93
N LEU A 9 0.57 -4.24 -9.22
CA LEU A 9 0.92 -2.83 -9.07
C LEU A 9 1.39 -2.48 -7.65
N LEU A 10 0.71 -3.01 -6.64
CA LEU A 10 1.06 -2.84 -5.23
C LEU A 10 2.45 -3.40 -4.93
N ILE A 11 2.75 -4.62 -5.38
CA ILE A 11 4.04 -5.28 -5.14
C ILE A 11 5.17 -4.52 -5.85
N GLU A 12 4.98 -4.08 -7.09
CA GLU A 12 5.95 -3.26 -7.83
C GLU A 12 6.18 -1.90 -7.17
N THR A 13 5.12 -1.31 -6.62
CA THR A 13 5.19 0.01 -6.02
C THR A 13 5.83 -0.02 -4.63
N LEU A 14 5.33 -0.89 -3.75
CA LEU A 14 5.71 -0.96 -2.33
C LEU A 14 6.87 -1.92 -2.06
N GLY A 15 7.12 -2.88 -2.96
CA GLY A 15 8.15 -3.92 -2.84
C GLY A 15 7.64 -5.19 -2.15
N LYS A 16 8.50 -6.21 -2.08
CA LYS A 16 8.18 -7.53 -1.50
C LYS A 16 7.76 -7.49 -0.03
N GLN A 17 8.20 -6.49 0.73
CA GLN A 17 7.84 -6.27 2.13
C GLN A 17 6.65 -5.28 2.30
N TYR A 18 5.71 -5.29 1.36
CA TYR A 18 4.56 -4.37 1.39
C TYR A 18 3.72 -4.50 2.67
N SER A 19 3.64 -5.69 3.27
CA SER A 19 2.78 -5.95 4.43
C SER A 19 3.14 -5.09 5.64
N ALA A 20 4.43 -4.84 5.87
CA ALA A 20 4.89 -3.96 6.95
C ALA A 20 4.49 -2.50 6.70
N LYS A 21 4.67 -2.03 5.46
CA LYS A 21 4.31 -0.66 5.06
C LYS A 21 2.80 -0.41 5.13
N VAL A 22 2.02 -1.40 4.70
CA VAL A 22 0.55 -1.36 4.80
C VAL A 22 0.12 -1.35 6.25
N SER A 23 0.66 -2.22 7.10
CA SER A 23 0.34 -2.26 8.53
C SER A 23 0.58 -0.91 9.21
N GLN A 24 1.76 -0.32 9.01
CA GLN A 24 2.09 1.02 9.51
C GLN A 24 1.14 2.10 8.95
N HIS A 25 0.71 1.98 7.70
CA HIS A 25 -0.22 2.93 7.12
C HIS A 25 -1.62 2.83 7.74
N LEU A 26 -2.12 1.61 7.95
CA LEU A 26 -3.40 1.37 8.61
C LEU A 26 -3.38 1.86 10.07
N GLN A 27 -2.28 1.65 10.79
CA GLN A 27 -2.08 2.19 12.14
C GLN A 27 -2.15 3.72 12.17
N LYS A 28 -1.48 4.39 11.22
CA LYS A 28 -1.55 5.86 11.08
C LYS A 28 -2.97 6.37 10.83
N LEU A 29 -3.76 5.60 10.08
CA LEU A 29 -5.17 5.90 9.82
C LEU A 29 -6.11 5.44 10.94
N LYS A 30 -5.58 4.85 12.02
CA LYS A 30 -6.34 4.25 13.13
C LYS A 30 -7.36 3.21 12.64
N ILE A 31 -7.06 2.51 11.55
CA ILE A 31 -7.89 1.45 10.99
C ILE A 31 -7.56 0.15 11.70
N LYS A 32 -8.48 -0.26 12.58
CA LYS A 32 -8.37 -1.48 13.39
C LYS A 32 -9.33 -2.55 12.88
N ASN A 33 -9.08 -3.79 13.25
CA ASN A 33 -10.00 -4.89 12.99
C ASN A 33 -11.24 -4.82 13.91
N ALA A 34 -12.17 -5.75 13.72
CA ALA A 34 -13.43 -5.80 14.47
C ALA A 34 -13.25 -5.91 16.00
N ILE A 35 -12.13 -6.48 16.46
CA ILE A 35 -11.81 -6.63 17.89
C ILE A 35 -10.93 -5.48 18.42
N GLY A 36 -10.76 -4.40 17.65
CA GLY A 36 -9.98 -3.23 18.06
C GLY A 36 -8.45 -3.41 18.05
N LYS A 37 -7.95 -4.48 17.44
CA LYS A 37 -6.51 -4.76 17.27
C LYS A 37 -6.03 -4.36 15.87
N ASP A 38 -4.72 -4.18 15.75
CA ASP A 38 -4.09 -3.92 14.46
C ASP A 38 -4.14 -5.15 13.56
N TYR A 39 -4.10 -4.90 12.24
CA TYR A 39 -4.05 -5.97 11.27
C TYR A 39 -2.67 -6.61 11.22
N THR A 40 -2.65 -7.94 11.35
CA THR A 40 -1.44 -8.74 11.21
C THR A 40 -0.97 -8.78 9.76
N THR A 41 0.31 -9.10 9.55
CA THR A 41 0.88 -9.32 8.22
C THR A 41 0.11 -10.36 7.42
N HIS A 42 -0.34 -11.43 8.08
CA HIS A 42 -1.17 -12.47 7.47
C HIS A 42 -2.53 -11.92 7.03
N SER A 43 -3.21 -11.16 7.89
CA SER A 43 -4.50 -10.53 7.54
C SER A 43 -4.37 -9.61 6.33
N ILE A 44 -3.30 -8.82 6.27
CA ILE A 44 -3.02 -7.93 5.14
C ILE A 44 -2.84 -8.73 3.84
N ARG A 45 -2.13 -9.87 3.89
CA ARG A 45 -1.98 -10.75 2.72
C ARG A 45 -3.30 -11.32 2.25
N ILE A 46 -4.20 -11.68 3.17
CA ILE A 46 -5.55 -12.15 2.82
C ILE A 46 -6.30 -11.08 2.01
N PHE A 47 -6.28 -9.80 2.46
CA PHE A 47 -6.92 -8.71 1.71
C PHE A 47 -6.25 -8.45 0.37
N VAL A 48 -4.92 -8.42 0.32
CA VAL A 48 -4.14 -8.16 -0.90
C VAL A 48 -4.29 -9.28 -1.94
N ASN A 49 -4.46 -10.52 -1.50
CA ASN A 49 -4.70 -11.67 -2.36
C ASN A 49 -6.18 -11.82 -2.76
N GLY A 50 -7.07 -10.91 -2.34
CA GLY A 50 -8.50 -11.00 -2.63
C GLY A 50 -9.20 -12.18 -1.95
N MET A 51 -8.62 -12.75 -0.89
CA MET A 51 -9.24 -13.88 -0.17
C MET A 51 -10.36 -13.41 0.78
N ARG A 52 -10.38 -12.12 1.12
CA ARG A 52 -11.41 -11.50 1.96
C ARG A 52 -11.61 -10.06 1.54
N GLU A 53 -12.86 -9.63 1.52
CA GLU A 53 -13.21 -8.25 1.25
C GLU A 53 -13.14 -7.40 2.51
N ASN A 54 -12.55 -6.23 2.38
CA ASN A 54 -12.62 -5.17 3.39
C ASN A 54 -12.38 -3.82 2.71
N GLU A 55 -13.45 -3.20 2.24
CA GLU A 55 -13.41 -1.96 1.47
C GLU A 55 -12.56 -0.87 2.13
N LYS A 56 -12.69 -0.70 3.44
CA LYS A 56 -11.91 0.31 4.19
C LYS A 56 -10.41 0.05 4.13
N VAL A 57 -9.99 -1.20 4.28
CA VAL A 57 -8.58 -1.61 4.18
C VAL A 57 -8.09 -1.54 2.74
N GLU A 58 -8.89 -1.97 1.78
CA GLU A 58 -8.57 -1.94 0.35
C GLU A 58 -8.33 -0.51 -0.15
N ILE A 59 -9.23 0.42 0.19
CA ILE A 59 -9.09 1.84 -0.14
C ILE A 59 -7.81 2.40 0.49
N ALA A 60 -7.55 2.11 1.77
CA ALA A 60 -6.35 2.58 2.45
C ALA A 60 -5.06 2.05 1.80
N ILE A 61 -5.06 0.79 1.35
CA ILE A 61 -3.96 0.19 0.61
C ILE A 61 -3.74 0.93 -0.72
N MET A 62 -4.79 1.18 -1.50
CA MET A 62 -4.68 1.89 -2.78
C MET A 62 -4.23 3.33 -2.61
N GLN A 63 -4.66 4.01 -1.54
CA GLN A 63 -4.18 5.33 -1.20
C GLN A 63 -2.67 5.34 -0.92
N LEU A 64 -2.14 4.34 -0.22
CA LEU A 64 -0.71 4.19 0.02
C LEU A 64 0.08 3.97 -1.27
N VAL A 65 -0.41 3.10 -2.16
CA VAL A 65 0.19 2.84 -3.47
C VAL A 65 0.25 4.12 -4.28
N ASN A 66 -0.88 4.83 -4.40
CA ASN A 66 -0.96 6.10 -5.13
C ASN A 66 -0.05 7.19 -4.56
N LYS A 67 0.02 7.34 -3.24
CA LYS A 67 0.96 8.27 -2.58
C LYS A 67 2.40 7.91 -2.94
N THR A 68 2.74 6.63 -2.93
CA THR A 68 4.09 6.15 -3.26
C THR A 68 4.45 6.40 -4.72
N ILE A 69 3.53 6.15 -5.66
CA ILE A 69 3.71 6.43 -7.09
C ILE A 69 3.96 7.94 -7.31
N LYS A 70 3.13 8.80 -6.69
CA LYS A 70 3.30 10.26 -6.78
C LYS A 70 4.66 10.70 -6.25
N ALA A 71 5.09 10.18 -5.09
CA ALA A 71 6.39 10.47 -4.52
C ALA A 71 7.55 10.04 -5.43
N LYS A 72 7.49 8.82 -6.01
CA LYS A 72 8.48 8.34 -6.99
C LYS A 72 8.56 9.26 -8.22
N LYS A 73 7.41 9.68 -8.78
CA LYS A 73 7.35 10.61 -9.93
C LYS A 73 7.99 11.96 -9.61
N ILE A 74 7.72 12.53 -8.43
CA ILE A 74 8.31 13.80 -7.99
C ILE A 74 9.84 13.64 -7.85
N MET A 75 10.30 12.56 -7.23
CA MET A 75 11.73 12.29 -7.06
C MET A 75 12.45 12.13 -8.41
N GLN A 76 11.85 11.41 -9.37
CA GLN A 76 12.41 11.28 -10.72
C GLN A 76 12.51 12.63 -11.44
N LYS A 77 11.49 13.49 -11.32
CA LYS A 77 11.54 14.86 -11.88
C LYS A 77 12.66 15.68 -11.25
N LYS A 78 12.84 15.61 -9.92
CA LYS A 78 13.94 16.29 -9.22
C LYS A 78 15.31 15.77 -9.69
N ARG A 79 15.49 14.45 -9.80
CA ARG A 79 16.73 13.83 -10.30
C ARG A 79 17.08 14.28 -11.72
N LYS A 80 16.11 14.29 -12.65
CA LYS A 80 16.33 14.75 -14.04
C LYS A 80 16.76 16.23 -14.12
N LYS A 81 16.34 17.07 -13.17
CA LYS A 81 16.78 18.46 -13.09
C LYS A 81 18.22 18.58 -12.59
N LEU A 82 18.62 17.72 -11.65
CA LEU A 82 19.97 17.69 -11.08
C LEU A 82 21.00 17.05 -12.01
N SER A 83 20.60 16.08 -12.84
CA SER A 83 21.48 15.39 -13.80
C SER A 83 21.62 16.10 -15.15
N LYS A 84 21.06 17.31 -15.29
CA LYS A 84 21.18 18.17 -16.48
C LYS A 84 22.25 19.26 -16.29
N VAL A 85 23.13 19.09 -15.31
CA VAL A 85 24.36 19.88 -15.12
C VAL A 85 25.51 19.14 -15.74
#